data_AF-A0A8V5G7F8-F1
#
_entry.id   AF-A0A8V5G7F8-F1
#
_cell.length_a   1.000
_cell.length_b   1.000
_cell.length_c   1.000
_cell.angle_alpha   90.00
_cell.angle_beta   90.00
_cell.angle_gamma   90.00
#
_symmetry.space_group_name_H-M   'P 1'
#
loop_
_entity.id
_entity.type
_entity.pdbx_description
1 polymer ?
#
loop_
_entity_poly.entity_id
_entity_poly.type
_entity_poly.pdbx_seq_one_letter_code
_entity_poly.pdbx_strand_id
1 'polypeptide(L)'
;MPILLFLIDTSASMNQRTHLGTTYLDIAKGAVETFMKLRARDPASRGDRYMLVTFEEPPYAIKAGWKENHATFMNELKNLQAEGLTTLGQSLRTAFDLLNLNRLVTGIDNYGQSSYRC
;
A
#
# COMPACT_ATOMS: atom_id res chain seq x y z
N MET A 1 4.64 11.27 -12.00
CA MET A 1 4.32 9.83 -11.88
C MET A 1 3.68 9.60 -10.51
N PRO A 2 2.36 9.40 -10.42
CA PRO A 2 1.70 9.18 -9.14
C PRO A 2 2.13 7.84 -8.51
N ILE A 3 2.26 7.84 -7.18
CA ILE A 3 2.54 6.64 -6.40
C ILE A 3 1.37 6.44 -5.46
N LEU A 4 0.76 5.26 -5.50
CA LEU A 4 -0.37 4.88 -4.66
C LEU A 4 0.09 3.75 -3.75
N LEU A 5 0.14 4.03 -2.45
CA LEU A 5 0.47 3.04 -1.43
C LEU A 5 -0.81 2.59 -0.74
N PHE A 6 -1.11 1.29 -0.82
CA PHE A 6 -2.16 0.65 -0.06
C PHE A 6 -1.59 0.13 1.25
N LEU A 7 -2.06 0.68 2.36
CA LEU A 7 -1.78 0.19 3.69
C LEU A 7 -3.00 -0.62 4.16
N ILE A 8 -2.84 -1.94 4.27
CA ILE A 8 -3.93 -2.85 4.62
C ILE A 8 -3.65 -3.43 6.00
N ASP A 9 -4.62 -3.29 6.91
CA ASP A 9 -4.59 -4.00 8.18
C ASP A 9 -4.78 -5.50 7.90
N THR A 10 -3.79 -6.28 8.31
CA THR A 10 -3.79 -7.74 8.22
C THR A 10 -3.85 -8.37 9.61
N SER A 11 -4.19 -7.63 10.66
CA SER A 11 -4.29 -8.14 12.03
C SER A 11 -5.37 -9.22 12.17
N ALA A 12 -5.27 -10.05 13.20
CA ALA A 12 -6.23 -11.11 13.47
C ALA A 12 -7.69 -10.61 13.61
N SER A 13 -7.88 -9.33 13.98
CA SER A 13 -9.18 -8.68 14.07
C SER A 13 -9.93 -8.62 12.73
N MET A 14 -9.19 -8.66 11.61
CA MET A 14 -9.75 -8.62 10.26
C MET A 14 -10.40 -9.94 9.81
N ASN A 15 -10.32 -11.00 10.62
CA ASN A 15 -11.06 -12.26 10.41
C ASN A 15 -12.56 -12.15 10.75
N GLN A 16 -12.99 -11.04 11.35
CA GLN A 16 -14.42 -10.81 11.61
C GLN A 16 -15.21 -10.86 10.31
N ARG A 17 -16.37 -11.52 10.35
CA ARG A 17 -17.23 -11.72 9.19
C ARG A 17 -18.33 -10.69 9.13
N THR A 18 -18.64 -10.28 7.91
CA THR A 18 -19.80 -9.45 7.62
C THR A 18 -21.08 -10.29 7.54
N HIS A 19 -22.22 -9.62 7.43
CA HIS A 19 -23.51 -10.26 7.17
C HIS A 19 -23.53 -11.07 5.86
N LEU A 20 -22.61 -10.80 4.92
CA LEU A 20 -22.45 -11.54 3.67
C LEU A 20 -21.57 -12.80 3.81
N GLY A 21 -21.05 -13.07 5.00
CA GLY A 21 -20.23 -14.25 5.29
C GLY A 21 -18.74 -14.12 4.94
N THR A 22 -18.33 -13.03 4.26
CA THR A 22 -16.94 -12.69 3.94
C THR A 22 -16.23 -12.00 5.10
N THR A 23 -14.91 -12.14 5.21
CA THR A 23 -14.12 -11.43 6.23
C THR A 23 -13.95 -9.95 5.87
N TYR A 24 -13.59 -9.11 6.85
CA TYR A 24 -13.20 -7.73 6.56
C TYR A 24 -11.98 -7.64 5.65
N LEU A 25 -11.02 -8.57 5.79
CA LEU A 25 -9.86 -8.63 4.89
C LEU A 25 -10.28 -8.92 3.44
N ASP A 26 -11.23 -9.84 3.22
CA ASP A 26 -11.74 -10.13 1.87
C ASP A 26 -12.42 -8.92 1.23
N ILE A 27 -13.18 -8.16 2.03
CA ILE A 27 -13.80 -6.92 1.56
C ILE A 27 -12.74 -5.87 1.22
N ALA A 28 -11.71 -5.72 2.05
CA ALA A 28 -10.61 -4.79 1.79
C ALA A 28 -9.87 -5.14 0.49
N LYS A 29 -9.53 -6.42 0.28
CA LYS A 29 -8.93 -6.91 -0.97
C LYS A 29 -9.83 -6.58 -2.17
N GLY A 30 -11.11 -6.90 -2.09
CA GLY A 30 -12.07 -6.64 -3.17
C GLY A 30 -12.25 -5.15 -3.48
N ALA A 31 -12.18 -4.29 -2.46
CA ALA A 31 -12.21 -2.84 -2.63
C ALA A 31 -10.97 -2.33 -3.38
N VAL A 32 -9.78 -2.84 -3.04
CA VAL A 32 -8.53 -2.51 -3.75
C VAL A 32 -8.58 -2.98 -5.19
N GLU A 33 -9.02 -4.20 -5.46
CA GLU A 33 -9.19 -4.70 -6.83
C GLU A 33 -10.15 -3.83 -7.65
N THR A 34 -11.28 -3.44 -7.05
CA THR A 34 -12.28 -2.59 -7.70
C THR A 34 -11.72 -1.21 -7.98
N PHE A 35 -11.00 -0.62 -7.02
CA PHE A 35 -10.31 0.66 -7.19
C PHE A 35 -9.33 0.59 -8.37
N MET A 36 -8.48 -0.44 -8.44
CA MET A 36 -7.50 -0.59 -9.53
C MET A 36 -8.18 -0.75 -10.90
N LYS A 37 -9.26 -1.53 -10.97
CA LYS A 37 -10.07 -1.69 -12.20
C LYS A 37 -10.68 -0.38 -12.67
N LEU A 38 -11.16 0.45 -11.73
CA LEU A 38 -11.70 1.77 -12.05
C LEU A 38 -10.58 2.74 -12.47
N ARG A 39 -9.46 2.75 -11.76
CA ARG A 39 -8.30 3.61 -12.05
C ARG A 39 -7.71 3.31 -13.42
N ALA A 40 -7.64 2.04 -13.82
CA ALA A 40 -7.16 1.62 -15.14
C ALA A 40 -7.98 2.13 -16.33
N ARG A 41 -9.21 2.65 -16.10
CA ARG A 41 -10.03 3.28 -17.15
C ARG A 41 -9.53 4.69 -17.52
N ASP A 42 -8.78 5.34 -16.62
CA ASP A 42 -8.22 6.67 -16.85
C ASP A 42 -6.89 6.56 -17.59
N PRO A 43 -6.73 7.16 -18.79
CA PRO A 43 -5.45 7.18 -19.51
C PRO A 43 -4.27 7.74 -18.69
N ALA A 44 -4.53 8.61 -17.71
CA ALA A 44 -3.50 9.17 -16.83
C ALA A 44 -2.89 8.13 -15.89
N SER A 45 -3.51 6.95 -15.72
CA SER A 45 -3.02 5.90 -14.81
C SER A 45 -1.87 5.06 -15.35
N ARG A 46 -1.47 5.25 -16.62
CA ARG A 46 -0.42 4.43 -17.27
C ARG A 46 0.95 4.54 -16.61
N GLY A 47 1.20 5.62 -15.86
CA GLY A 47 2.42 5.80 -15.09
C GLY A 47 2.29 5.45 -13.60
N ASP A 48 1.12 5.03 -13.13
CA ASP A 48 0.92 4.85 -11.69
C ASP A 48 1.74 3.67 -11.15
N ARG A 49 2.41 3.87 -10.02
CA ARG A 49 3.10 2.80 -9.28
C ARG A 49 2.30 2.47 -8.02
N TYR A 50 2.00 1.19 -7.86
CA TYR A 50 1.26 0.66 -6.71
C TYR A 50 2.21 0.00 -5.72
N MET A 51 2.04 0.28 -4.44
CA MET A 51 2.79 -0.32 -3.34
C MET A 51 1.82 -0.93 -2.33
N LEU A 52 2.24 -2.01 -1.68
CA LEU A 52 1.44 -2.72 -0.68
C LEU A 52 2.24 -2.86 0.61
N VAL A 53 1.66 -2.35 1.70
CA VAL A 53 2.21 -2.45 3.07
C VAL A 53 1.16 -3.07 3.98
N THR A 54 1.59 -3.96 4.86
CA THR A 54 0.76 -4.67 5.85
C THR A 54 1.15 -4.29 7.29
N PHE A 55 0.45 -4.84 8.28
CA PHE A 55 0.72 -4.60 9.71
C PHE A 55 1.73 -5.60 10.30
N GLU A 56 2.42 -6.34 9.44
CA GLU A 56 3.51 -7.20 9.86
C GLU A 56 4.73 -6.39 10.31
N GLU A 57 5.64 -7.06 11.02
CA GLU A 57 6.89 -6.45 11.43
C GLU A 57 7.87 -6.38 10.24
N PRO A 58 8.73 -5.35 10.16
CA PRO A 58 9.85 -5.33 9.23
C PRO A 58 10.74 -6.57 9.42
N PRO A 59 11.20 -7.23 8.34
CA PRO A 59 11.16 -6.79 6.94
C PRO A 59 9.90 -7.20 6.16
N TYR A 60 8.96 -7.94 6.75
CA TYR A 60 7.84 -8.56 6.03
C TYR A 60 6.65 -7.64 5.79
N ALA A 61 6.63 -6.46 6.43
CA ALA A 61 5.62 -5.43 6.27
C ALA A 61 5.43 -4.95 4.81
N ILE A 62 6.49 -4.96 4.00
CA ILE A 62 6.45 -4.46 2.62
C ILE A 62 6.26 -5.66 1.68
N LYS A 63 5.06 -5.79 1.11
CA LYS A 63 4.75 -6.87 0.17
C LYS A 63 5.07 -6.50 -1.27
N ALA A 64 4.80 -5.24 -1.65
CA ALA A 64 5.15 -4.71 -2.96
C ALA A 64 5.73 -3.29 -2.82
N GLY A 65 7.00 -3.13 -3.21
CA GLY A 65 7.74 -1.87 -3.10
C GLY A 65 8.15 -1.27 -4.45
N TRP A 66 9.28 -0.55 -4.47
CA TRP A 66 9.75 0.22 -5.64
C TRP A 66 10.13 -0.60 -6.88
N LYS A 67 10.59 -1.83 -6.67
CA LYS A 67 11.08 -2.71 -7.75
C LYS A 67 10.00 -3.63 -8.32
N GLU A 68 8.85 -3.72 -7.65
CA GLU A 68 7.82 -4.69 -7.98
C GLU A 68 6.89 -4.19 -9.08
N ASN A 69 6.39 -5.15 -9.86
CA ASN A 69 5.45 -4.88 -10.95
C ASN A 69 4.00 -5.10 -10.48
N HIS A 70 3.05 -4.71 -11.35
CA HIS A 70 1.62 -4.85 -11.07
C HIS A 70 1.19 -6.30 -10.79
N ALA A 71 1.81 -7.29 -11.45
CA ALA A 71 1.48 -8.69 -11.24
C ALA A 71 1.92 -9.19 -9.84
N THR A 72 3.11 -8.81 -9.38
CA THR A 72 3.56 -9.09 -8.02
C THR A 72 2.61 -8.48 -7.00
N PHE A 73 2.23 -7.20 -7.18
CA PHE A 73 1.27 -6.53 -6.30
C PHE A 73 -0.05 -7.31 -6.18
N MET A 74 -0.62 -7.73 -7.31
CA MET A 74 -1.89 -8.47 -7.32
C MET A 74 -1.76 -9.85 -6.67
N ASN A 75 -0.63 -10.53 -6.85
CA ASN A 75 -0.37 -11.81 -6.21
C ASN A 75 -0.27 -11.65 -4.68
N GLU A 76 0.49 -10.66 -4.21
CA GLU A 76 0.62 -10.37 -2.79
C GLU A 76 -0.71 -9.97 -2.15
N LEU A 77 -1.48 -9.10 -2.81
CA LEU A 77 -2.82 -8.70 -2.36
C LEU A 77 -3.74 -9.91 -2.18
N LYS A 78 -3.72 -10.85 -3.12
CA LYS A 78 -4.53 -12.07 -3.07
C LYS A 78 -4.14 -12.96 -1.89
N ASN A 79 -2.84 -13.09 -1.63
CA ASN A 79 -2.30 -14.02 -0.65
C ASN A 79 -2.27 -13.50 0.80
N LEU A 80 -2.62 -12.23 1.04
CA LEU A 80 -2.67 -11.68 2.41
C LEU A 80 -3.50 -12.55 3.35
N GLN A 81 -3.02 -12.76 4.56
CA GLN A 81 -3.73 -13.46 5.63
C GLN A 81 -4.02 -12.50 6.76
N ALA A 82 -5.13 -12.71 7.48
CA ALA A 82 -5.46 -11.94 8.66
C ALA A 82 -4.87 -12.62 9.91
N GLU A 83 -3.71 -12.18 10.35
CA GLU A 83 -2.97 -12.70 11.50
C GLU A 83 -2.18 -11.62 12.23
N GLY A 84 -1.78 -11.89 13.46
CA GLY A 84 -0.97 -10.95 14.25
C GLY A 84 -1.76 -9.80 14.87
N LEU A 85 -1.02 -8.78 15.32
CA LEU A 85 -1.52 -7.66 16.11
C LEU A 85 -1.73 -6.40 15.26
N THR A 86 -2.57 -5.50 15.75
CA THR A 86 -2.80 -4.20 15.12
C THR A 86 -1.66 -3.24 15.49
N THR A 87 -0.73 -3.00 14.56
CA THR A 87 0.49 -2.19 14.77
C THR A 87 0.51 -0.92 13.91
N LEU A 88 -0.61 -0.18 13.89
CA LEU A 88 -0.82 0.97 12.99
C LEU A 88 0.33 2.00 13.00
N GLY A 89 0.86 2.34 14.17
CA GLY A 89 1.94 3.33 14.28
C GLY A 89 3.24 2.89 13.58
N GLN A 90 3.59 1.60 13.72
CA GLN A 90 4.77 1.03 13.10
C GLN A 90 4.58 0.87 11.59
N SER A 91 3.42 0.39 11.16
CA SER A 91 3.12 0.18 9.74
C SER A 91 3.05 1.51 8.97
N LEU A 92 2.50 2.57 9.58
CA LEU A 92 2.55 3.93 9.02
C LEU A 92 3.98 4.45 8.91
N ARG A 93 4.81 4.26 9.94
CA ARG A 93 6.22 4.65 9.88
C ARG A 93 6.93 3.96 8.72
N THR A 94 6.76 2.64 8.57
CA THR A 94 7.33 1.88 7.45
C THR A 94 6.82 2.37 6.09
N ALA A 95 5.53 2.69 5.97
CA ALA A 95 4.97 3.23 4.74
C ALA A 95 5.58 4.60 4.38
N PHE A 96 5.73 5.50 5.35
CA PHE A 96 6.36 6.80 5.12
C PHE A 96 7.85 6.68 4.82
N ASP A 97 8.58 5.82 5.54
CA ASP A 97 9.99 5.55 5.27
C ASP A 97 10.16 5.03 3.83
N LEU A 98 9.31 4.09 3.39
CA LEU A 98 9.30 3.56 2.03
C LEU A 98 9.08 4.66 0.97
N LEU A 99 8.12 5.56 1.18
CA LEU A 99 7.85 6.67 0.27
C LEU A 99 9.00 7.69 0.22
N ASN A 100 9.65 7.92 1.36
CA ASN A 100 10.71 8.91 1.50
C ASN A 100 12.06 8.46 0.92
N LEU A 101 12.29 7.15 0.73
CA LEU A 101 13.54 6.62 0.16
C LEU A 101 13.97 7.33 -1.14
N ASN A 102 13.03 7.69 -2.00
CA ASN A 102 13.34 8.37 -3.26
C ASN A 102 13.21 9.90 -3.21
N ARG A 103 12.67 10.50 -2.13
CA ARG A 103 12.54 11.97 -2.03
C ARG A 103 13.88 12.67 -1.81
N LEU A 104 14.76 12.05 -1.03
CA LEU A 104 16.12 12.55 -0.78
C LEU A 104 17.01 12.47 -2.04
N VAL A 105 16.83 11.42 -2.85
CA VAL A 105 17.62 11.20 -4.07
C VAL A 105 17.15 12.07 -5.24
N THR A 106 15.86 12.44 -5.27
CA THR A 106 15.27 13.24 -6.36
C THR A 106 15.28 14.75 -6.10
N GLY A 107 15.79 15.21 -4.96
CA GLY A 107 15.96 16.64 -4.65
C GLY A 107 14.66 17.40 -4.35
N ILE A 108 13.57 16.69 -4.01
CA ILE A 108 12.25 17.28 -3.74
C ILE A 108 12.23 18.04 -2.40
N ASP A 109 13.04 17.62 -1.43
CA ASP A 109 13.16 18.26 -0.11
C ASP A 109 14.58 18.83 0.09
N ASN A 110 14.92 19.89 -0.65
CA ASN A 110 16.14 20.66 -0.39
C ASN A 110 15.94 21.55 0.83
N TYR A 111 16.40 21.10 2.01
CA TYR A 111 16.45 21.93 3.21
C TYR A 111 17.31 23.18 2.94
N GLY A 112 16.69 24.37 2.92
CA GLY A 112 17.38 25.66 2.73
C GLY A 112 16.99 26.46 1.48
N GLN A 113 16.18 25.90 0.56
CA GLN A 113 15.50 26.67 -0.48
C GLN A 113 13.99 26.57 -0.29
N SER A 114 13.26 27.65 -0.58
CA SER A 114 11.80 27.71 -0.51
C SER A 114 11.20 26.45 -1.15
N SER A 115 10.31 25.77 -0.43
CA SER A 115 9.66 24.55 -0.90
C SER A 115 8.92 24.83 -2.21
N TYR A 116 9.44 24.31 -3.33
CA TYR A 116 8.75 24.39 -4.61
C TYR A 116 7.44 23.60 -4.51
N ARG A 117 6.31 24.30 -4.49
CA ARG A 117 4.99 23.67 -4.68
C ARG A 117 4.92 23.19 -6.12
N CYS A 118 4.99 21.88 -6.32
CA CYS A 118 4.46 21.21 -7.51
C CYS A 118 2.93 21.26 -7.52
#